data_AF-A0ABD1LZU1-F1
#
_entry.id   AF-A0ABD1LZU1-F1
#
_cell.length_a   1.000
_cell.length_b   1.000
_cell.length_c   1.000
_cell.angle_alpha   90.00
_cell.angle_beta   90.00
_cell.angle_gamma   90.00
#
_symmetry.space_group_name_H-M   'P 1'
#
loop_
_entity.id
_entity.type
_entity.pdbx_description
1 polymer ?
#
loop_
_entity_poly.entity_id
_entity_poly.type
_entity_poly.pdbx_seq_one_letter_code
_entity_poly.pdbx_strand_id
1 'polypeptide(L)'
;MNMAIQTQWYTNNSASPFCNNDVWAGGLCDSHVNFDQKHYQQQHLRELHNGSQGTIQPNLHVCNSKAVNCPMFATQVEWEEIDQYIKSQNEELRHMLQEYGKQQVRALLKKLESFSLHILRKKDEEIAQAAKKKLELEAYLRRLEAENMKWQKMAQENETMALSLYKTLERMTEGGYFLNNGVVASDALSFCDETGGKEEMQEEATRKKRVECCGEFEEIRMLCKSCHSRRSCFLFLPCRHLSCCKVCNSFIEACPVCRTPKKATIELRL
;
A
#
# COMPACT_ATOMS: atom_id res chain seq x y z
N MET A 1 -27.24 -13.98 43.21
CA MET A 1 -25.85 -14.44 43.36
C MET A 1 -25.07 -13.99 42.13
N ASN A 2 -24.18 -13.00 42.30
CA ASN A 2 -22.81 -12.88 41.76
C ASN A 2 -22.46 -13.72 40.50
N MET A 3 -21.80 -13.26 39.43
CA MET A 3 -20.86 -12.16 39.15
C MET A 3 -20.74 -11.99 37.62
N ALA A 4 -20.66 -10.76 37.12
CA ALA A 4 -19.48 -10.13 36.50
C ALA A 4 -19.34 -10.29 34.97
N ILE A 5 -19.46 -9.15 34.30
CA ILE A 5 -19.18 -8.88 32.89
C ILE A 5 -17.77 -8.29 32.81
N GLN A 6 -16.89 -8.96 32.06
CA GLN A 6 -15.61 -8.44 31.55
C GLN A 6 -15.17 -9.46 30.50
N THR A 7 -14.84 -9.16 29.25
CA THR A 7 -14.14 -8.03 28.63
C THR A 7 -14.35 -8.17 27.13
N GLN A 8 -14.41 -7.07 26.36
CA GLN A 8 -13.41 -6.80 25.31
C GLN A 8 -13.74 -5.50 24.57
N TRP A 9 -12.70 -4.68 24.50
CA TRP A 9 -12.68 -3.34 23.94
C TRP A 9 -12.57 -3.42 22.42
N TYR A 10 -13.43 -2.68 21.73
CA TYR A 10 -13.31 -2.39 20.31
C TYR A 10 -12.12 -1.45 20.08
N THR A 11 -11.07 -1.93 19.43
CA THR A 11 -10.11 -1.07 18.74
C THR A 11 -10.47 -1.02 17.25
N ASN A 12 -10.96 0.15 16.83
CA ASN A 12 -11.11 0.54 15.44
C ASN A 12 -9.79 0.35 14.69
N ASN A 13 -9.80 -0.53 13.68
CA ASN A 13 -8.71 -0.65 12.72
C ASN A 13 -9.17 -0.10 11.37
N SER A 14 -9.00 1.21 11.19
CA SER A 14 -9.00 1.84 9.87
C SER A 14 -7.66 1.55 9.19
N ALA A 15 -7.60 0.45 8.44
CA ALA A 15 -6.44 0.12 7.61
C ALA A 15 -6.73 0.44 6.14
N SER A 16 -6.09 1.49 5.63
CA SER A 16 -5.95 1.77 4.19
C SER A 16 -4.93 0.79 3.58
N PRO A 17 -5.16 0.22 2.39
CA PRO A 17 -4.32 -0.83 1.84
C PRO A 17 -3.34 -0.27 0.81
N PHE A 18 -2.18 0.23 1.24
CA PHE A 18 -1.05 0.43 0.34
C PHE A 18 0.27 0.20 1.09
N CYS A 19 0.69 -1.07 1.14
CA CYS A 19 2.07 -1.52 1.25
C CYS A 19 2.09 -3.05 1.12
N ASN A 20 2.07 -3.56 -0.11
CA ASN A 20 2.64 -4.88 -0.38
C ASN A 20 4.08 -4.63 -0.83
N ASN A 21 5.02 -5.00 0.03
CA ASN A 21 6.33 -5.46 -0.40
C ASN A 21 6.82 -6.45 0.66
N ASP A 22 6.47 -7.71 0.43
CA ASP A 22 7.22 -8.86 0.93
C ASP A 22 8.64 -8.79 0.36
N VAL A 23 9.53 -8.12 1.07
CA VAL A 23 10.96 -8.37 0.97
C VAL A 23 11.40 -8.86 2.34
N TRP A 24 11.56 -10.17 2.37
CA TRP A 24 11.99 -11.01 3.47
C TRP A 24 12.87 -10.28 4.49
N ALA A 25 12.36 -10.23 5.72
CA ALA A 25 13.17 -9.98 6.90
C ALA A 25 14.16 -11.13 7.06
N GLY A 26 15.32 -11.00 6.41
CA GLY A 26 16.48 -11.86 6.61
C GLY A 26 17.02 -11.64 8.01
N GLY A 27 17.04 -12.72 8.80
CA GLY A 27 17.58 -12.74 10.15
C GLY A 27 19.03 -12.26 10.21
N LEU A 28 19.30 -11.52 11.28
CA LEU A 28 20.60 -11.36 11.91
C LEU A 28 20.31 -10.88 13.34
N CYS A 29 19.66 -11.76 14.11
CA CYS A 29 19.81 -11.78 15.56
C CYS A 29 21.06 -12.61 15.91
N ASP A 30 21.72 -12.21 16.98
CA ASP A 30 22.92 -12.78 17.58
C ASP A 30 24.24 -12.63 16.82
N SER A 31 24.83 -11.46 16.99
CA SER A 31 26.26 -11.39 17.27
C SER A 31 26.44 -10.82 18.66
N HIS A 32 26.26 -11.67 19.66
CA HIS A 32 26.65 -11.42 21.06
C HIS A 32 28.18 -11.28 21.07
N VAL A 33 28.67 -10.06 20.86
CA VAL A 33 30.10 -9.75 20.91
C VAL A 33 30.53 -9.87 22.37
N ASN A 34 31.23 -10.97 22.66
CA ASN A 34 31.88 -11.32 23.91
C ASN A 34 32.40 -10.09 24.70
N PHE A 35 31.63 -9.65 25.69
CA PHE A 35 32.10 -8.74 26.74
C PHE A 35 32.57 -9.51 27.99
N ASP A 36 32.18 -10.78 28.13
CA ASP A 36 32.49 -11.61 29.29
C ASP A 36 33.95 -12.09 29.36
N GLN A 37 34.67 -12.08 28.23
CA GLN A 37 36.05 -12.59 28.20
C GLN A 37 37.07 -11.64 28.84
N LYS A 38 36.76 -10.34 28.97
CA LYS A 38 37.63 -9.38 29.68
C LYS A 38 37.54 -9.51 31.20
N HIS A 39 36.42 -10.01 31.73
CA HIS A 39 36.23 -10.09 33.18
C HIS A 39 37.00 -11.26 33.81
N TYR A 40 37.08 -12.39 33.11
CA TYR A 40 37.81 -13.58 33.59
C TYR A 40 39.32 -13.37 33.70
N GLN A 41 39.91 -12.57 32.80
CA GLN A 41 41.36 -12.34 32.79
C GLN A 41 41.82 -11.35 33.89
N GLN A 42 40.93 -10.43 34.30
CA GLN A 42 41.23 -9.44 35.34
C GLN A 42 41.12 -10.02 36.76
N GLN A 43 40.30 -11.07 36.94
CA GLN A 43 40.14 -11.74 38.24
C GLN A 43 41.36 -12.62 38.58
N HIS A 44 41.91 -13.32 37.59
CA HIS A 44 43.08 -14.20 37.77
C HIS A 44 44.39 -13.44 38.09
N LEU A 45 44.50 -12.17 37.66
CA LEU A 45 45.62 -11.27 37.99
C LEU A 45 45.55 -10.72 39.43
N ARG A 46 44.37 -10.65 40.04
CA ARG A 46 44.19 -10.25 41.45
C ARG A 46 44.49 -11.38 42.43
N GLU A 47 44.22 -12.63 42.05
CA GLU A 47 44.48 -13.79 42.90
C GLU A 47 45.98 -14.09 43.05
N LEU A 48 46.79 -13.84 42.02
CA LEU A 48 48.26 -13.96 42.10
C LEU A 48 48.92 -12.90 43.00
N HIS A 49 48.32 -11.73 43.17
CA HIS A 49 48.88 -10.63 43.97
C HIS A 49 48.58 -10.75 45.47
N ASN A 50 47.56 -11.53 45.86
CA ASN A 50 47.15 -11.70 47.26
C ASN A 50 47.84 -12.88 47.97
N GLY A 51 48.57 -13.74 47.25
CA GLY A 51 49.28 -14.90 47.82
C GLY A 51 50.67 -14.62 48.40
N SER A 52 51.20 -13.39 48.28
CA SER A 52 52.59 -13.06 48.58
C SER A 52 52.80 -12.20 49.84
N GLN A 53 51.77 -11.99 50.66
CA GLN A 53 51.91 -11.32 51.96
C GLN A 53 51.84 -12.34 53.12
N GLY A 54 52.95 -13.06 53.32
CA GLY A 54 53.18 -13.92 54.47
C GLY A 54 54.53 -13.60 55.12
N THR A 55 54.47 -12.85 56.21
CA THR A 55 55.45 -12.58 57.29
C THR A 55 56.88 -13.14 57.15
N ILE A 56 57.84 -12.20 57.11
CA ILE A 56 59.29 -12.40 57.22
C ILE A 56 59.68 -12.78 58.67
N GLN A 57 60.46 -13.85 58.84
CA GLN A 57 61.44 -13.96 59.95
C GLN A 57 62.83 -14.28 59.36
N PRO A 58 63.90 -13.60 59.80
CA PRO A 58 65.26 -13.87 59.33
C PRO A 58 65.94 -14.88 60.26
N ASN A 59 66.22 -16.08 59.77
CA ASN A 59 67.24 -16.94 60.38
C ASN A 59 68.32 -17.26 59.34
N LEU A 60 69.43 -16.55 59.50
CA LEU A 60 70.66 -16.67 58.74
C LEU A 60 71.38 -17.95 59.18
N HIS A 61 71.21 -19.05 58.43
CA HIS A 61 72.12 -20.18 58.55
C HIS A 61 73.23 -20.05 57.50
N VAL A 62 74.38 -19.59 57.95
CA VAL A 62 75.64 -19.63 57.22
C VAL A 62 75.96 -21.10 56.89
N CYS A 63 76.06 -21.42 55.60
CA CYS A 63 76.88 -22.54 55.14
C CYS A 63 77.77 -22.04 54.01
N ASN A 64 79.01 -21.78 54.38
CA ASN A 64 80.13 -21.52 53.51
C ASN A 64 80.54 -22.84 52.81
N SER A 65 80.66 -22.84 51.48
CA SER A 65 81.87 -23.27 50.75
C SER A 65 81.58 -23.79 49.34
N LYS A 66 82.38 -23.28 48.41
CA LYS A 66 82.75 -23.79 47.07
C LYS A 66 81.79 -23.46 45.92
N ALA A 67 82.30 -22.59 45.06
CA ALA A 67 81.79 -22.27 43.74
C ALA A 67 81.44 -23.55 42.96
N VAL A 68 80.16 -23.86 42.90
CA VAL A 68 79.58 -24.68 41.86
C VAL A 68 79.09 -23.68 40.82
N ASN A 69 79.60 -23.77 39.59
CA ASN A 69 79.02 -23.09 38.44
C ASN A 69 77.52 -23.40 38.45
N CYS A 70 76.72 -22.39 38.81
CA CYS A 70 75.29 -22.57 39.04
C CYS A 70 74.60 -22.57 37.67
N PRO A 71 73.96 -23.67 37.24
CA PRO A 71 73.21 -23.71 35.98
C PRO A 71 72.03 -22.73 35.97
N MET A 72 71.68 -22.21 37.14
CA MET A 72 70.56 -21.33 37.41
C MET A 72 70.62 -20.02 36.62
N PHE A 73 71.80 -19.46 36.38
CA PHE A 73 71.94 -18.21 35.62
C PHE A 73 71.81 -18.44 34.09
N ALA A 74 72.26 -19.61 33.60
CA ALA A 74 72.12 -19.99 32.19
C ALA A 74 70.64 -20.33 31.86
N THR A 75 69.95 -21.01 32.76
CA THR A 75 68.50 -21.27 32.61
C THR A 75 67.67 -19.99 32.73
N GLN A 76 68.07 -19.02 33.54
CA GLN A 76 67.34 -17.73 33.68
C GLN A 76 67.32 -16.94 32.36
N VAL A 77 68.46 -16.87 31.67
CA VAL A 77 68.58 -16.21 30.36
C VAL A 77 67.71 -16.91 29.30
N GLU A 78 67.66 -18.24 29.28
CA GLU A 78 66.81 -19.01 28.37
C GLU A 78 65.30 -18.74 28.60
N TRP A 79 64.85 -18.61 29.85
CA TRP A 79 63.44 -18.29 30.16
C TRP A 79 63.04 -16.87 29.76
N GLU A 80 63.96 -15.90 29.87
CA GLU A 80 63.72 -14.51 29.47
C GLU A 80 63.51 -14.40 27.95
N GLU A 81 64.30 -15.15 27.15
CA GLU A 81 64.17 -15.20 25.69
C GLU A 81 62.84 -15.84 25.26
N ILE A 82 62.45 -16.93 25.92
CA ILE A 82 61.15 -17.58 25.69
C ILE A 82 59.99 -16.61 26.01
N ASP A 83 60.07 -15.87 27.11
CA ASP A 83 59.03 -14.91 27.50
C ASP A 83 58.95 -13.72 26.52
N GLN A 84 60.09 -13.21 26.04
CA GLN A 84 60.12 -12.19 24.99
C GLN A 84 59.52 -12.69 23.67
N TYR A 85 59.83 -13.93 23.28
CA TYR A 85 59.24 -14.55 22.10
C TYR A 85 57.72 -14.69 22.23
N ILE A 86 57.23 -15.19 23.38
CA ILE A 86 55.80 -15.31 23.66
C ILE A 86 55.11 -13.94 23.61
N LYS A 87 55.72 -12.90 24.18
CA LYS A 87 55.21 -11.52 24.10
C LYS A 87 55.11 -11.02 22.66
N SER A 88 56.16 -11.25 21.85
CA SER A 88 56.16 -10.87 20.43
C SER A 88 55.04 -11.56 19.66
N GLN A 89 54.90 -12.88 19.82
CA GLN A 89 53.85 -13.66 19.14
C GLN A 89 52.44 -13.22 19.57
N ASN A 90 52.26 -12.90 20.86
CA ASN A 90 50.98 -12.42 21.36
C ASN A 90 50.62 -11.03 20.81
N GLU A 91 51.60 -10.13 20.64
CA GLU A 91 51.37 -8.81 20.05
C GLU A 91 51.03 -8.92 18.56
N GLU A 92 51.75 -9.77 17.83
CA GLU A 92 51.47 -10.04 16.42
C GLU A 92 50.08 -10.64 16.21
N LEU A 93 49.69 -11.60 17.06
CA LEU A 93 48.34 -12.16 17.04
C LEU A 93 47.27 -11.10 17.37
N ARG A 94 47.52 -10.24 18.35
CA ARG A 94 46.62 -9.11 18.70
C ARG A 94 46.40 -8.20 17.50
N HIS A 95 47.49 -7.80 16.84
CA HIS A 95 47.43 -6.93 15.67
C HIS A 95 46.66 -7.60 14.52
N MET A 96 46.96 -8.86 14.20
CA MET A 96 46.25 -9.57 13.14
C MET A 96 44.75 -9.69 13.42
N LEU A 97 44.36 -10.05 14.65
CA LEU A 97 42.95 -10.14 15.03
C LEU A 97 42.25 -8.78 14.95
N GLN A 98 42.91 -7.71 15.39
CA GLN A 98 42.36 -6.35 15.33
C GLN A 98 42.18 -5.88 13.88
N GLU A 99 43.18 -6.07 13.02
CA GLU A 99 43.10 -5.69 11.61
C GLU A 99 42.07 -6.53 10.85
N TYR A 100 41.99 -7.83 11.14
CA TYR A 100 40.96 -8.69 10.59
C TYR A 100 39.56 -8.24 11.00
N GLY A 101 39.34 -7.91 12.28
CA GLY A 101 38.08 -7.38 12.77
C GLY A 101 37.70 -6.04 12.11
N LYS A 102 38.65 -5.11 11.98
CA LYS A 102 38.45 -3.85 11.26
C LYS A 102 38.04 -4.09 9.81
N GLN A 103 38.69 -5.04 9.14
CA GLN A 103 38.42 -5.35 7.74
C GLN A 103 37.05 -6.00 7.56
N GLN A 104 36.62 -6.89 8.47
CA GLN A 104 35.27 -7.46 8.45
C GLN A 104 34.19 -6.38 8.62
N VAL A 105 34.33 -5.51 9.61
CA VAL A 105 33.40 -4.40 9.86
C VAL A 105 33.33 -3.47 8.65
N ARG A 106 34.49 -3.11 8.07
CA ARG A 106 34.55 -2.29 6.85
C ARG A 106 33.83 -2.95 5.67
N ALA A 107 33.99 -4.26 5.48
CA ALA A 107 33.33 -4.99 4.42
C ALA A 107 31.81 -5.04 4.61
N LEU A 108 31.34 -5.25 5.85
CA LEU A 108 29.92 -5.23 6.20
C LEU A 108 29.31 -3.84 5.98
N LEU A 109 29.97 -2.79 6.44
CA LEU A 109 29.52 -1.40 6.26
C LEU A 109 29.39 -1.04 4.78
N LYS A 110 30.36 -1.42 3.93
CA LYS A 110 30.28 -1.18 2.48
C LYS A 110 29.09 -1.89 1.83
N LYS A 111 28.78 -3.12 2.26
CA LYS A 111 27.62 -3.87 1.77
C LYS A 111 26.31 -3.23 2.22
N LEU A 112 26.24 -2.80 3.47
CA LEU A 112 25.06 -2.12 4.01
C LEU A 112 24.85 -0.78 3.29
N GLU A 113 25.91 0.01 3.11
CA GLU A 113 25.89 1.28 2.40
C GLU A 113 25.42 1.10 0.95
N SER A 114 25.96 0.12 0.22
CA SER A 114 25.55 -0.13 -1.17
C SER A 114 24.08 -0.58 -1.26
N PHE A 115 23.62 -1.42 -0.32
CA PHE A 115 22.23 -1.83 -0.22
C PHE A 115 21.30 -0.65 0.09
N SER A 116 21.63 0.15 1.10
CA SER A 116 20.88 1.35 1.48
C SER A 116 20.79 2.34 0.33
N LEU A 117 21.91 2.61 -0.37
CA LEU A 117 21.93 3.50 -1.54
C LEU A 117 21.09 2.95 -2.70
N HIS A 118 21.06 1.64 -2.90
CA HIS A 118 20.23 1.03 -3.93
C HIS A 118 18.73 1.20 -3.62
N ILE A 119 18.32 0.91 -2.38
CA ILE A 119 16.93 1.07 -1.95
C ILE A 119 16.49 2.53 -2.00
N LEU A 120 17.33 3.47 -1.56
CA LEU A 120 17.05 4.90 -1.64
C LEU A 120 16.83 5.34 -3.09
N ARG A 121 17.73 4.97 -4.00
CA ARG A 121 17.57 5.28 -5.43
C ARG A 121 16.29 4.72 -6.03
N LYS A 122 15.92 3.49 -5.67
CA LYS A 122 14.65 2.89 -6.12
C LYS A 122 13.45 3.69 -5.60
N LYS A 123 13.49 4.13 -4.34
CA LYS A 123 12.45 4.97 -3.74
C LYS A 123 12.36 6.35 -4.38
N ASP A 124 13.48 6.98 -4.67
CA ASP A 124 13.53 8.27 -5.37
C ASP A 124 12.94 8.17 -6.77
N GLU A 125 13.21 7.07 -7.49
CA GLU A 125 12.61 6.78 -8.79
C GLU A 125 11.08 6.58 -8.68
N GLU A 126 10.61 5.82 -7.69
CA GLU A 126 9.17 5.65 -7.39
C GLU A 126 8.50 7.01 -7.11
N ILE A 127 9.14 7.88 -6.31
CA ILE A 127 8.66 9.23 -6.00
C ILE A 127 8.63 10.11 -7.25
N ALA A 128 9.67 10.07 -8.08
CA ALA A 128 9.75 10.85 -9.32
C ALA A 128 8.64 10.43 -10.31
N GLN A 129 8.39 9.14 -10.44
CA GLN A 129 7.31 8.62 -11.28
C GLN A 129 5.92 9.04 -10.77
N ALA A 130 5.70 8.97 -9.45
CA ALA A 130 4.46 9.44 -8.84
C ALA A 130 4.25 10.95 -9.02
N ALA A 131 5.31 11.76 -8.87
CA ALA A 131 5.28 13.20 -9.10
C ALA A 131 4.96 13.54 -10.56
N LYS A 132 5.57 12.84 -11.53
CA LYS A 132 5.26 12.99 -12.95
C LYS A 132 3.77 12.70 -13.22
N LYS A 133 3.26 11.57 -12.70
CA LYS A 133 1.85 11.19 -12.87
C LYS A 133 0.89 12.20 -12.24
N LYS A 134 1.23 12.73 -11.06
CA LYS A 134 0.47 13.80 -10.42
C LYS A 134 0.35 15.03 -11.33
N LEU A 135 1.47 15.50 -11.88
CA LEU A 135 1.49 16.66 -12.79
C LEU A 135 0.67 16.40 -14.07
N GLU A 136 0.78 15.21 -14.67
CA GLU A 136 -0.01 14.82 -15.84
C GLU A 136 -1.52 14.86 -15.54
N LEU A 137 -1.93 14.34 -14.38
CA LEU A 137 -3.33 14.32 -13.96
C LEU A 137 -3.86 15.72 -13.62
N GLU A 138 -3.07 16.55 -12.94
CA GLU A 138 -3.44 17.94 -12.65
C GLU A 138 -3.62 18.75 -13.94
N ALA A 139 -2.75 18.56 -14.93
CA ALA A 139 -2.90 19.20 -16.24
C ALA A 139 -4.15 18.71 -16.98
N TYR A 140 -4.48 17.42 -16.87
CA TYR A 140 -5.70 16.87 -17.45
C TYR A 140 -6.96 17.42 -16.77
N LEU A 141 -7.00 17.48 -15.44
CA LEU A 141 -8.09 18.06 -14.67
C LEU A 141 -8.33 19.52 -15.07
N ARG A 142 -7.27 20.35 -15.13
CA ARG A 142 -7.40 21.75 -15.56
C ARG A 142 -7.97 21.91 -16.97
N ARG A 143 -7.63 21.00 -17.89
CA ARG A 143 -8.21 21.00 -19.25
C ARG A 143 -9.70 20.68 -19.22
N LEU A 144 -10.09 19.64 -18.50
CA LEU A 144 -11.50 19.26 -18.35
C LEU A 144 -12.32 20.35 -17.66
N GLU A 145 -11.77 20.99 -16.63
CA GLU A 145 -12.42 22.12 -15.96
C GLU A 145 -12.62 23.29 -16.92
N ALA A 146 -11.60 23.63 -17.73
CA ALA A 146 -11.72 24.69 -18.73
C ALA A 146 -12.75 24.35 -19.82
N GLU A 147 -12.83 23.10 -20.27
CA GLU A 147 -13.86 22.65 -21.21
C GLU A 147 -15.25 22.69 -20.59
N ASN A 148 -15.41 22.23 -19.34
CA ASN A 148 -16.68 22.27 -18.63
C ASN A 148 -17.19 23.71 -18.49
N MET A 149 -16.32 24.65 -18.08
CA MET A 149 -16.68 26.06 -17.98
C MET A 149 -17.11 26.65 -19.33
N LYS A 150 -16.46 26.27 -20.43
CA LYS A 150 -16.89 26.69 -21.78
C LYS A 150 -18.27 26.15 -22.13
N TRP A 151 -18.52 24.87 -21.89
CA TRP A 151 -19.82 24.25 -22.16
C TRP A 151 -20.93 24.84 -21.29
N GLN A 152 -20.66 25.08 -20.01
CA GLN A 152 -21.59 25.74 -19.09
C GLN A 152 -21.93 27.15 -19.57
N LYS A 153 -20.93 27.94 -19.98
CA LYS A 153 -21.15 29.28 -20.52
C LYS A 153 -22.03 29.25 -21.77
N MET A 154 -21.73 28.36 -22.73
CA MET A 154 -22.56 28.21 -23.93
C MET A 154 -23.99 27.77 -23.61
N ALA A 155 -24.17 26.86 -22.65
CA ALA A 155 -25.50 26.44 -22.21
C ALA A 155 -26.30 27.62 -21.60
N GLN A 156 -25.66 28.43 -20.77
CA GLN A 156 -26.27 29.62 -20.16
C GLN A 156 -26.62 30.69 -21.21
N GLU A 157 -25.71 30.97 -22.15
CA GLU A 157 -25.99 31.90 -23.26
C GLU A 157 -27.17 31.41 -24.10
N ASN A 158 -27.22 30.12 -24.43
CA ASN A 158 -28.34 29.50 -25.14
C ASN A 158 -29.66 29.59 -24.35
N GLU A 159 -29.63 29.35 -23.03
CA GLU A 159 -30.80 29.51 -22.16
C GLU A 159 -31.30 30.96 -22.16
N THR A 160 -30.40 31.94 -22.02
CA THR A 160 -30.76 33.36 -22.03
C THR A 160 -31.35 33.79 -23.38
N MET A 161 -30.81 33.27 -24.49
CA MET A 161 -31.33 33.51 -25.83
C MET A 161 -32.74 32.90 -25.98
N ALA A 162 -32.93 31.64 -25.60
CA ALA A 162 -34.22 30.95 -25.67
C ALA A 162 -35.30 31.68 -24.84
N LEU A 163 -34.96 32.12 -23.62
CA LEU A 163 -35.85 32.91 -22.77
C LEU A 163 -36.20 34.28 -23.40
N SER A 164 -35.24 34.94 -24.05
CA SER A 164 -35.52 36.21 -24.75
C SER A 164 -36.48 36.04 -25.92
N LEU A 165 -36.34 34.95 -26.67
CA LEU A 165 -37.22 34.60 -27.77
C LEU A 165 -38.61 34.22 -27.26
N TYR A 166 -38.68 33.41 -26.20
CA TYR A 166 -39.93 33.05 -25.52
C TYR A 166 -40.71 34.30 -25.08
N LYS A 167 -40.07 35.24 -24.38
CA LYS A 167 -40.69 36.52 -23.97
C LYS A 167 -41.15 37.38 -25.14
N THR A 168 -40.45 37.30 -26.27
CA THR A 168 -40.82 38.07 -27.48
C THR A 168 -42.07 37.48 -28.11
N LEU A 169 -42.16 36.14 -28.20
CA LEU A 169 -43.35 35.44 -28.67
C LEU A 169 -44.55 35.71 -27.77
N GLU A 170 -44.38 35.63 -26.44
CA GLU A 170 -45.41 35.93 -25.45
C GLU A 170 -45.99 37.34 -25.65
N ARG A 171 -45.12 38.36 -25.80
CA ARG A 171 -45.56 39.74 -26.06
C ARG A 171 -46.31 39.90 -27.39
N MET A 172 -45.88 39.19 -28.45
CA MET A 172 -46.58 39.21 -29.75
C MET A 172 -47.96 38.55 -29.64
N THR A 173 -48.07 37.46 -28.87
CA THR A 173 -49.36 36.82 -28.61
C THR A 173 -50.27 37.73 -27.79
N GLU A 174 -49.80 38.27 -26.66
CA GLU A 174 -50.56 39.18 -25.79
C GLU A 174 -51.01 40.47 -26.52
N GLY A 175 -50.16 41.03 -27.40
CA GLY A 175 -50.50 42.19 -28.24
C GLY A 175 -51.44 41.88 -29.41
N GLY A 176 -51.63 40.60 -29.76
CA GLY A 176 -52.50 40.13 -30.84
C GLY A 176 -53.92 39.78 -30.41
N TYR A 177 -54.26 39.84 -29.11
CA TYR A 177 -55.56 39.38 -28.59
C TYR A 177 -56.65 40.47 -28.44
N PHE A 178 -56.62 41.54 -29.24
CA PHE A 178 -57.72 42.54 -29.26
C PHE A 178 -58.34 42.84 -30.63
N LEU A 179 -57.91 42.21 -31.72
CA LEU A 179 -58.54 42.40 -33.03
C LEU A 179 -58.75 41.06 -33.74
N ASN A 180 -59.93 40.47 -33.51
CA ASN A 180 -60.92 40.07 -34.51
C ASN A 180 -61.70 38.81 -34.10
N ASN A 181 -62.61 39.02 -33.14
CA ASN A 181 -63.97 38.53 -33.31
C ASN A 181 -64.58 39.28 -34.51
N GLY A 182 -64.83 38.61 -35.63
CA GLY A 182 -65.43 39.26 -36.80
C GLY A 182 -65.54 38.34 -38.02
N VAL A 183 -66.52 37.43 -37.98
CA VAL A 183 -67.31 36.91 -39.11
C VAL A 183 -66.60 36.76 -40.47
N VAL A 184 -66.21 35.54 -40.83
CA VAL A 184 -66.53 34.94 -42.15
C VAL A 184 -66.74 33.44 -41.96
N ALA A 185 -67.93 32.98 -42.34
CA ALA A 185 -68.34 31.58 -42.36
C ALA A 185 -67.76 30.84 -43.57
N SER A 186 -67.28 29.60 -43.41
CA SER A 186 -67.43 28.54 -44.42
C SER A 186 -67.04 27.17 -43.84
N ASP A 187 -68.10 26.42 -43.54
CA ASP A 187 -68.32 25.00 -43.78
C ASP A 187 -67.35 23.88 -43.37
N ALA A 188 -68.01 22.88 -42.77
CA ALA A 188 -67.76 21.44 -42.80
C ALA A 188 -66.76 20.86 -41.78
N LEU A 189 -67.27 20.75 -40.56
CA LEU A 189 -67.00 19.65 -39.63
C LEU A 189 -67.27 18.29 -40.32
N SER A 190 -66.31 17.35 -40.26
CA SER A 190 -66.60 15.92 -40.47
C SER A 190 -65.76 15.07 -39.52
N PHE A 191 -66.29 14.95 -38.31
CA PHE A 191 -66.09 13.85 -37.38
C PHE A 191 -66.68 12.57 -37.99
N CYS A 192 -65.88 11.50 -38.13
CA CYS A 192 -66.39 10.13 -38.22
C CYS A 192 -65.42 9.13 -37.58
N ASP A 193 -66.05 8.34 -36.73
CA ASP A 193 -65.62 7.23 -35.91
C ASP A 193 -65.41 5.93 -36.73
N GLU A 194 -64.81 4.94 -36.08
CA GLU A 194 -64.21 3.68 -36.55
C GLU A 194 -65.11 2.72 -37.36
N THR A 195 -64.52 1.84 -38.19
CA THR A 195 -64.69 0.36 -38.16
C THR A 195 -63.75 -0.36 -39.17
N GLY A 196 -62.78 -1.12 -38.63
CA GLY A 196 -62.46 -2.50 -38.98
C GLY A 196 -61.85 -2.91 -40.34
N GLY A 197 -60.62 -3.46 -40.30
CA GLY A 197 -60.33 -4.71 -41.02
C GLY A 197 -58.99 -4.87 -41.75
N LYS A 198 -58.07 -5.61 -41.08
CA LYS A 198 -57.05 -6.56 -41.60
C LYS A 198 -55.68 -6.04 -42.09
N GLU A 199 -54.67 -6.37 -41.28
CA GLU A 199 -53.42 -7.14 -41.56
C GLU A 199 -52.93 -7.09 -43.03
N GLU A 200 -51.69 -6.72 -43.37
CA GLU A 200 -50.39 -7.33 -43.00
C GLU A 200 -49.27 -6.28 -43.22
N MET A 201 -48.41 -6.06 -42.22
CA MET A 201 -47.00 -6.50 -42.17
C MET A 201 -45.99 -5.56 -42.86
N GLN A 202 -45.02 -5.17 -42.04
CA GLN A 202 -43.67 -4.69 -42.37
C GLN A 202 -43.47 -3.16 -42.40
N GLU A 203 -42.77 -2.69 -41.36
CA GLU A 203 -41.54 -1.88 -41.43
C GLU A 203 -41.53 -0.69 -40.43
N GLU A 204 -40.72 -0.91 -39.39
CA GLU A 204 -39.88 0.08 -38.72
C GLU A 204 -40.52 1.33 -38.10
N ALA A 205 -40.94 1.20 -36.83
CA ALA A 205 -41.20 2.33 -35.94
C ALA A 205 -40.30 2.27 -34.71
N THR A 206 -39.15 2.93 -34.79
CA THR A 206 -38.34 3.35 -33.64
C THR A 206 -39.09 4.44 -32.86
N ARG A 207 -40.10 4.04 -32.07
CA ARG A 207 -40.80 4.93 -31.15
C ARG A 207 -39.95 5.18 -29.91
N LYS A 208 -39.36 6.39 -29.89
CA LYS A 208 -39.02 7.14 -28.67
C LYS A 208 -40.17 7.07 -27.66
N LYS A 209 -39.99 6.29 -26.59
CA LYS A 209 -40.79 6.47 -25.37
C LYS A 209 -40.05 7.47 -24.48
N ARG A 210 -40.55 8.72 -24.48
CA ARG A 210 -40.35 9.66 -23.37
C ARG A 210 -40.80 8.95 -22.10
N VAL A 211 -39.90 8.77 -21.15
CA VAL A 211 -40.23 8.52 -19.75
C VAL A 211 -39.57 9.63 -18.96
N GLU A 212 -40.41 10.57 -18.53
CA GLU A 212 -40.13 11.54 -17.49
C GLU A 212 -40.30 10.89 -16.12
N CYS A 213 -39.56 11.44 -15.16
CA CYS A 213 -39.75 11.35 -13.71
C CYS A 213 -39.35 10.08 -12.96
N CYS A 214 -38.16 10.20 -12.33
CA CYS A 214 -37.94 9.97 -10.90
C CYS A 214 -38.26 8.57 -10.34
N GLY A 215 -37.26 7.69 -10.28
CA GLY A 215 -37.23 6.57 -9.33
C GLY A 215 -36.60 5.26 -9.81
N GLU A 216 -36.33 5.07 -11.11
CA GLU A 216 -36.02 3.74 -11.67
C GLU A 216 -34.55 3.50 -12.05
N PHE A 217 -33.63 4.40 -11.69
CA PHE A 217 -32.22 4.26 -12.10
C PHE A 217 -31.47 3.17 -11.31
N GLU A 218 -31.94 2.78 -10.12
CA GLU A 218 -31.41 1.67 -9.34
C GLU A 218 -31.76 0.29 -9.93
N GLU A 219 -32.98 0.06 -10.41
CA GLU A 219 -33.42 -1.29 -10.83
C GLU A 219 -32.72 -1.77 -12.11
N ILE A 220 -32.47 -0.87 -13.06
CA ILE A 220 -31.79 -1.20 -14.33
C ILE A 220 -30.30 -1.52 -14.08
N ARG A 221 -29.68 -0.91 -13.06
CA ARG A 221 -28.27 -1.16 -12.70
C ARG A 221 -28.05 -2.54 -12.05
N MET A 222 -29.12 -3.16 -11.57
CA MET A 222 -29.08 -4.43 -10.83
C MET A 222 -29.43 -5.64 -11.69
N LEU A 223 -29.44 -5.56 -13.02
CA LEU A 223 -29.67 -6.75 -13.88
C LEU A 223 -28.40 -7.61 -14.03
N CYS A 224 -28.60 -8.92 -14.15
CA CYS A 224 -27.59 -9.94 -14.40
C CYS A 224 -26.88 -9.65 -15.72
N LYS A 225 -25.56 -9.51 -15.66
CA LYS A 225 -24.71 -9.19 -16.81
C LYS A 225 -24.47 -10.39 -17.74
N SER A 226 -24.96 -11.58 -17.38
CA SER A 226 -24.89 -12.77 -18.23
C SER A 226 -26.19 -13.00 -19.02
N CYS A 227 -27.36 -12.70 -18.46
CA CYS A 227 -28.65 -13.02 -19.09
C CYS A 227 -29.58 -11.82 -19.27
N HIS A 228 -29.23 -10.65 -18.72
CA HIS A 228 -29.95 -9.38 -18.83
C HIS A 228 -31.45 -9.41 -18.43
N SER A 229 -31.92 -10.49 -17.81
CA SER A 229 -33.35 -10.73 -17.52
C SER A 229 -33.69 -10.80 -16.04
N ARG A 230 -32.74 -11.20 -15.19
CA ARG A 230 -32.94 -11.37 -13.74
C ARG A 230 -32.05 -10.42 -12.95
N ARG A 231 -32.44 -10.10 -11.72
CA ARG A 231 -31.59 -9.28 -10.82
C ARG A 231 -30.28 -10.00 -10.47
N SER A 232 -29.21 -9.22 -10.42
CA SER A 232 -27.89 -9.59 -9.91
C SER A 232 -27.95 -9.67 -8.39
N CYS A 233 -27.60 -10.83 -7.86
CA CYS A 233 -27.55 -11.11 -6.43
C CYS A 233 -26.23 -11.75 -5.99
N PHE A 234 -25.28 -12.00 -6.89
CA PHE A 234 -23.97 -12.56 -6.56
C PHE A 234 -22.82 -11.58 -6.80
N LEU A 235 -22.03 -11.37 -5.75
CA LEU A 235 -20.79 -10.63 -5.76
C LEU A 235 -19.60 -11.58 -5.95
N PHE A 236 -18.72 -11.28 -6.92
CA PHE A 236 -17.59 -12.13 -7.32
C PHE A 236 -16.29 -11.74 -6.62
N LEU A 237 -15.60 -12.69 -5.99
CA LEU A 237 -14.27 -12.47 -5.41
C LEU A 237 -13.16 -13.00 -6.32
N PRO A 238 -12.03 -12.26 -6.46
CA PRO A 238 -11.64 -11.09 -5.67
C PRO A 238 -12.14 -9.72 -6.19
N CYS A 239 -12.77 -9.66 -7.36
CA CYS A 239 -13.05 -8.39 -8.05
C CYS A 239 -14.19 -7.52 -7.46
N ARG A 240 -14.97 -8.06 -6.53
CA ARG A 240 -16.12 -7.43 -5.84
C ARG A 240 -17.26 -6.91 -6.74
N HIS A 241 -17.34 -7.32 -8.00
CA HIS A 241 -18.46 -6.96 -8.87
C HIS A 241 -19.72 -7.77 -8.54
N LEU A 242 -20.84 -7.07 -8.39
CA LEU A 242 -22.19 -7.65 -8.34
C LEU A 242 -22.73 -7.77 -9.76
N SER A 243 -22.78 -8.99 -10.31
CA SER A 243 -22.97 -9.15 -11.75
C SER A 243 -23.88 -10.28 -12.19
N CYS A 244 -24.30 -11.20 -11.31
CA CYS A 244 -25.01 -12.41 -11.74
C CYS A 244 -26.21 -12.76 -10.87
N CYS A 245 -27.23 -13.34 -11.50
CA CYS A 245 -28.38 -13.95 -10.82
C CYS A 245 -28.07 -15.38 -10.32
N LYS A 246 -28.95 -15.94 -9.49
CA LYS A 246 -28.88 -17.32 -8.95
C LYS A 246 -28.61 -18.38 -10.01
N VAL A 247 -29.31 -18.31 -11.14
CA VAL A 247 -29.18 -19.31 -12.21
C VAL A 247 -27.84 -19.18 -12.91
N CYS A 248 -27.44 -17.96 -13.31
CA CYS A 248 -26.20 -17.76 -14.05
C CYS A 248 -24.95 -18.05 -13.23
N ASN A 249 -24.99 -17.88 -11.90
CA ASN A 249 -23.85 -18.12 -11.03
C ASN A 249 -23.27 -19.54 -11.15
N SER A 250 -24.12 -20.55 -11.42
CA SER A 250 -23.68 -21.95 -11.52
C SER A 250 -22.93 -22.27 -12.82
N PHE A 251 -23.09 -21.45 -13.87
CA PHE A 251 -22.54 -21.72 -15.21
C PHE A 251 -21.32 -20.87 -15.56
N ILE A 252 -20.91 -19.97 -14.67
CA ILE A 252 -19.85 -19.01 -14.94
C ILE A 252 -18.68 -19.19 -13.98
N GLU A 253 -17.50 -19.27 -14.57
CA GLU A 253 -16.22 -19.45 -13.87
C GLU A 253 -15.43 -18.14 -13.76
N ALA A 254 -15.94 -17.04 -14.34
CA ALA A 254 -15.32 -15.73 -14.28
C ALA A 254 -16.37 -14.62 -14.17
N CYS A 255 -15.97 -13.47 -13.62
CA CYS A 255 -16.83 -12.31 -13.52
C CYS A 255 -17.19 -11.76 -14.91
N PRO A 256 -18.47 -11.60 -15.27
CA PRO A 256 -18.87 -11.03 -16.56
C PRO A 256 -18.46 -9.56 -16.76
N VAL A 257 -18.11 -8.84 -15.69
CA VAL A 257 -17.72 -7.42 -15.76
C VAL A 257 -16.25 -7.27 -16.10
N CYS A 258 -15.37 -7.91 -15.32
CA CYS A 258 -13.91 -7.71 -15.43
C CYS A 258 -13.13 -8.98 -15.80
N ARG A 259 -13.82 -10.09 -16.08
CA ARG A 259 -13.26 -11.38 -16.51
C ARG A 259 -12.31 -12.04 -15.51
N THR A 260 -12.24 -11.55 -14.28
CA THR A 260 -11.45 -12.17 -13.21
C THR A 260 -12.03 -13.55 -12.87
N PRO A 261 -11.19 -14.60 -12.72
CA PRO A 261 -11.66 -15.94 -12.37
C PRO A 261 -12.35 -15.96 -11.00
N LYS A 262 -13.47 -16.67 -10.93
CA LYS A 262 -14.33 -16.85 -9.76
C LYS A 262 -13.62 -17.74 -8.75
N LYS A 263 -13.19 -17.16 -7.62
CA LYS A 263 -12.66 -17.93 -6.47
C LYS A 263 -13.74 -18.25 -5.44
N ALA A 264 -14.61 -17.28 -5.20
CA ALA A 264 -15.76 -17.41 -4.32
C ALA A 264 -16.85 -16.41 -4.75
N THR A 265 -18.09 -16.67 -4.34
CA THR A 265 -19.22 -15.75 -4.58
C THR A 265 -20.03 -15.58 -3.31
N ILE A 266 -20.48 -14.36 -3.05
CA ILE A 266 -21.34 -14.02 -1.91
C ILE A 266 -22.73 -13.69 -2.46
N GLU A 267 -23.76 -14.37 -1.95
CA GLU A 267 -25.15 -14.04 -2.23
C GLU A 267 -25.58 -12.85 -1.38
N LEU A 268 -26.07 -11.81 -2.04
CA LEU A 268 -26.68 -10.65 -1.42
C LEU A 268 -28.19 -10.83 -1.43
N ARG A 269 -28.82 -10.67 -0.25
CA ARG A 269 -30.27 -10.52 -0.13
C ARG A 269 -30.58 -9.04 -0.33
N LEU A 270 -30.99 -8.69 -1.54
CA LEU A 270 -31.36 -7.35 -2.00
C LEU A 270 -32.82 -7.33 -2.41
#